data_AF-A0A3A8JNQ3-F1
#
_entry.id   AF-A0A3A8JNQ3-F1
#
_cell.length_a   1.000
_cell.length_b   1.000
_cell.length_c   1.000
_cell.angle_alpha   90.00
_cell.angle_beta   90.00
_cell.angle_gamma   90.00
#
_symmetry.space_group_name_H-M   'P 1'
#
loop_
_entity.id
_entity.type
_entity.pdbx_description
1 polymer ?
#
loop_
_entity_poly.entity_id
_entity_poly.type
_entity_poly.pdbx_seq_one_letter_code
_entity_poly.pdbx_strand_id
1 'polypeptide(L)'
;PYPTRPAHLPESAELREDLDQWALVSLNADGERHGLVRFWDRHGLLLWEAEYEDGRRQGFYRSRAEDTYADFRVHFEEGQAQADFAVGEWSLLDAQRQVVLTRDLGLAPDEKALERSEVFSNLARSAEGWREVARKARAERRYREALLATARACATALDVQPLVEGLEQLTLPRTKPSAHALAVSVVEEAGQLWAPMADCLMRGGEASTLLRAYAILLDQTDRPRAALDFLHAAMLLNPERKAYLFTRGLILLNLGLADQVRQDAEQLATVEPDTALFLSTYARALFPRFDFWPAHEAPRCTYDGLPDGPQQPLESIQQVVRKYATRLQAMRAQLLQRFKPGATVSWLPPDLSALLGAGPVKLEQFEMEFGDDTVEIDETLDLSQGLADLTLAMRGDWSALTWLLWACGEKTFRMPTRLTPPADFGQGAGQASQRLWQSRDRRIRGGDGSKPGEGFLFEGVALGDLHPNLVTIAERQYAETQAMFYWLNDSDHVSPWQSNLRGS
;
A
#
# COMPACT_ATOMS: atom_id res chain seq x y z
N PRO A 1 -2.05 1.92 -51.96
CA PRO A 1 -3.09 1.16 -52.71
C PRO A 1 -3.93 0.32 -51.74
N TYR A 2 -5.26 0.47 -51.78
CA TYR A 2 -6.17 -0.32 -50.96
C TYR A 2 -6.00 -1.81 -51.30
N PRO A 3 -5.77 -2.72 -50.34
CA PRO A 3 -5.58 -4.12 -50.63
C PRO A 3 -6.86 -4.72 -51.24
N THR A 4 -6.70 -5.62 -52.21
CA THR A 4 -7.83 -6.35 -52.78
C THR A 4 -8.43 -7.27 -51.72
N ARG A 5 -9.75 -7.17 -51.49
CA ARG A 5 -10.46 -8.05 -50.55
C ARG A 5 -10.30 -9.52 -50.97
N PRO A 6 -9.82 -10.40 -50.08
CA PRO A 6 -9.78 -11.84 -50.36
C PRO A 6 -11.19 -12.38 -50.68
N ALA A 7 -11.28 -13.21 -51.73
CA ALA A 7 -12.56 -13.62 -52.32
C ALA A 7 -13.45 -14.44 -51.39
N HIS A 8 -12.89 -15.10 -50.37
CA HIS A 8 -13.62 -15.91 -49.40
C HIS A 8 -14.16 -15.11 -48.20
N LEU A 9 -13.83 -13.82 -48.08
CA LEU A 9 -14.37 -12.98 -47.02
C LEU A 9 -15.81 -12.52 -47.35
N PRO A 10 -16.68 -12.37 -46.33
CA PRO A 10 -18.02 -11.82 -46.51
C PRO A 10 -18.00 -10.45 -47.19
N GLU A 11 -19.05 -10.13 -47.95
CA GLU A 11 -19.14 -8.82 -48.61
C GLU A 11 -19.21 -7.65 -47.63
N SER A 12 -19.75 -7.89 -46.43
CA SER A 12 -19.84 -6.94 -45.33
C SER A 12 -18.58 -6.83 -44.48
N ALA A 13 -17.50 -7.55 -44.81
CA ALA A 13 -16.22 -7.37 -44.13
C ALA A 13 -15.54 -6.09 -44.61
N GLU A 14 -15.14 -5.24 -43.66
CA GLU A 14 -14.51 -3.95 -43.90
C GLU A 14 -13.03 -3.99 -43.50
N LEU A 15 -12.17 -3.29 -44.25
CA LEU A 15 -10.76 -3.17 -43.89
C LEU A 15 -10.56 -2.07 -42.84
N ARG A 16 -10.02 -2.46 -41.70
CA ARG A 16 -9.48 -1.58 -40.65
C ARG A 16 -8.03 -1.22 -41.02
N GLU A 17 -7.84 -0.13 -41.74
CA GLU A 17 -6.51 0.32 -42.20
C GLU A 17 -5.54 0.58 -41.04
N ASP A 18 -6.05 1.00 -39.89
CA ASP A 18 -5.28 1.25 -38.67
C ASP A 18 -4.68 -0.02 -38.07
N LEU A 19 -5.27 -1.18 -38.36
CA LEU A 19 -4.85 -2.49 -37.84
C LEU A 19 -4.31 -3.44 -38.93
N ASP A 20 -4.36 -3.04 -40.20
CA ASP A 20 -4.08 -3.88 -41.39
C ASP A 20 -4.87 -5.21 -41.37
N GLN A 21 -6.16 -5.12 -41.02
CA GLN A 21 -7.04 -6.28 -40.78
C GLN A 21 -8.43 -6.11 -41.43
N TRP A 22 -9.02 -7.20 -41.88
CA TRP A 22 -10.44 -7.24 -42.23
C TRP A 22 -11.28 -7.54 -40.99
N ALA A 23 -12.41 -6.86 -40.84
CA ALA A 23 -13.31 -7.00 -39.71
C ALA A 23 -14.75 -7.17 -40.18
N LEU A 24 -15.46 -8.11 -39.57
CA LEU A 24 -16.91 -8.21 -39.64
C LEU A 24 -17.43 -7.96 -38.22
N VAL A 25 -18.02 -6.79 -37.99
CA VAL A 25 -18.53 -6.37 -36.69
C VAL A 25 -19.99 -6.02 -36.84
N SER A 26 -20.84 -6.68 -36.05
CA SER A 26 -22.23 -6.28 -35.87
C SER A 26 -22.36 -5.49 -34.57
N LEU A 27 -23.17 -4.43 -34.60
CA LEU A 27 -23.38 -3.53 -33.46
C LEU A 27 -24.86 -3.54 -33.04
N ASN A 28 -25.13 -3.39 -31.74
CA ASN A 28 -26.49 -3.16 -31.21
C ASN A 28 -26.92 -1.69 -31.42
N ALA A 29 -28.12 -1.34 -30.91
CA ALA A 29 -28.67 0.01 -31.02
C ALA A 29 -27.81 1.09 -30.33
N ASP A 30 -27.03 0.69 -29.33
CA ASP A 30 -26.14 1.56 -28.56
C ASP A 30 -24.72 1.66 -29.17
N GLY A 31 -24.49 1.00 -30.30
CA GLY A 31 -23.20 1.01 -30.99
C GLY A 31 -22.16 0.05 -30.39
N GLU A 32 -22.59 -0.88 -29.52
CA GLU A 32 -21.74 -1.89 -28.90
C GLU A 32 -21.71 -3.17 -29.72
N ARG A 33 -20.62 -3.96 -29.65
CA ARG A 33 -20.52 -5.24 -30.38
C ARG A 33 -21.64 -6.19 -29.96
N HIS A 34 -22.32 -6.79 -30.94
CA HIS A 34 -23.42 -7.72 -30.70
C HIS A 34 -23.48 -8.78 -31.81
N GLY A 35 -23.72 -10.04 -31.46
CA GLY A 35 -23.69 -11.16 -32.39
C GLY A 35 -22.27 -11.64 -32.72
N LEU A 36 -22.12 -12.28 -33.87
CA LEU A 36 -20.84 -12.88 -34.26
C LEU A 36 -19.89 -11.84 -34.87
N VAL A 37 -18.72 -11.69 -34.25
CA VAL A 37 -17.65 -10.79 -34.69
C VAL A 37 -16.45 -11.60 -35.16
N ARG A 38 -15.86 -11.22 -36.30
CA ARG A 38 -14.72 -11.91 -36.91
C ARG A 38 -13.64 -10.93 -37.38
N PHE A 39 -12.38 -11.32 -37.18
CA PHE A 39 -11.22 -10.57 -37.67
C PHE A 39 -10.30 -11.48 -38.47
N TRP A 40 -9.79 -10.97 -39.58
CA TRP A 40 -8.83 -11.63 -40.45
C TRP A 40 -7.63 -10.72 -40.71
N ASP A 41 -6.48 -11.32 -40.98
CA ASP A 41 -5.33 -10.55 -41.46
C ASP A 41 -5.60 -10.00 -42.87
N ARG A 42 -4.69 -9.15 -43.36
CA ARG A 42 -4.74 -8.57 -44.71
C ARG A 42 -4.88 -9.59 -45.85
N HIS A 43 -4.51 -10.85 -45.63
CA HIS A 43 -4.55 -11.95 -46.60
C HIS A 43 -5.82 -12.80 -46.47
N GLY A 44 -6.67 -12.51 -45.48
CA GLY A 44 -7.93 -13.20 -45.23
C GLY A 44 -7.78 -14.45 -44.36
N LEU A 45 -6.65 -14.66 -43.70
CA LEU A 45 -6.54 -15.74 -42.70
C LEU A 45 -7.22 -15.28 -41.41
N LEU A 46 -8.08 -16.14 -40.85
CA LEU A 46 -8.84 -15.82 -39.64
C LEU A 46 -7.87 -15.64 -38.47
N LEU A 47 -7.90 -14.48 -37.84
CA LEU A 47 -7.15 -14.19 -36.62
C LEU A 47 -7.94 -14.66 -35.41
N TRP A 48 -9.19 -14.22 -35.28
CA TRP A 48 -10.08 -14.66 -34.21
C TRP A 48 -11.56 -14.38 -34.55
N GLU A 49 -12.45 -15.09 -33.87
CA GLU A 49 -13.88 -14.76 -33.83
C GLU A 49 -14.47 -15.02 -32.46
N ALA A 50 -15.52 -14.28 -32.14
CA ALA A 50 -16.23 -14.41 -30.88
C ALA A 50 -17.70 -13.99 -31.03
N GLU A 51 -18.56 -14.60 -30.23
CA GLU A 51 -19.92 -14.14 -30.02
C GLU A 51 -19.94 -13.03 -28.95
N TYR A 52 -20.75 -11.99 -29.19
CA TYR A 52 -20.94 -10.86 -28.29
C TYR A 52 -22.42 -10.66 -27.96
N GLU A 53 -22.68 -10.24 -26.73
CA GLU A 53 -23.97 -9.72 -26.26
C GLU A 53 -23.69 -8.41 -25.54
N ASP A 54 -24.24 -7.31 -26.09
CA ASP A 54 -24.16 -5.94 -25.54
C ASP A 54 -22.75 -5.53 -25.10
N GLY A 55 -21.83 -5.60 -26.07
CA GLY A 55 -20.43 -5.19 -25.90
C GLY A 55 -19.52 -6.23 -25.25
N ARG A 56 -20.06 -7.29 -24.64
CA ARG A 56 -19.28 -8.30 -23.91
C ARG A 56 -19.23 -9.62 -24.65
N ARG A 57 -18.09 -10.32 -24.59
CA ARG A 57 -18.00 -11.67 -25.18
C ARG A 57 -18.88 -12.64 -24.40
N GLN A 58 -19.73 -13.34 -25.12
CA GLN A 58 -20.75 -14.23 -24.60
C GLN A 58 -20.97 -15.36 -25.60
N GLY A 59 -20.64 -16.59 -25.21
CA GLY A 59 -20.75 -17.77 -26.07
C GLY A 59 -19.41 -18.20 -26.67
N PHE A 60 -19.41 -18.60 -27.94
CA PHE A 60 -18.25 -19.21 -28.59
C PHE A 60 -17.10 -18.23 -28.84
N TYR A 61 -15.86 -18.70 -28.66
CA TYR A 61 -14.63 -17.99 -28.99
C TYR A 61 -13.65 -18.93 -29.70
N ARG A 62 -12.96 -18.43 -30.73
CA ARG A 62 -11.76 -19.07 -31.29
C ARG A 62 -10.72 -18.06 -31.76
N SER A 63 -9.45 -18.39 -31.63
CA SER A 63 -8.33 -17.55 -32.07
C SER A 63 -7.16 -18.37 -32.60
N ARG A 64 -6.35 -17.76 -33.45
CA ARG A 64 -4.97 -18.18 -33.67
C ARG A 64 -4.17 -17.91 -32.39
N ALA A 65 -3.29 -18.84 -32.06
CA ALA A 65 -2.51 -18.84 -30.83
C ALA A 65 -1.07 -19.34 -31.04
N GLU A 66 -0.51 -19.14 -32.24
CA GLU A 66 0.90 -19.45 -32.53
C GLU A 66 1.81 -18.72 -31.52
N ASP A 67 2.86 -19.41 -31.06
CA ASP A 67 3.85 -18.95 -30.06
C ASP A 67 3.27 -18.51 -28.69
N THR A 68 1.98 -18.74 -28.45
CA THR A 68 1.29 -18.35 -27.21
C THR A 68 1.46 -19.41 -26.12
N TYR A 69 1.40 -20.68 -26.50
CA TYR A 69 1.38 -21.82 -25.59
C TYR A 69 2.71 -22.56 -25.54
N ALA A 70 3.01 -23.17 -24.39
CA ALA A 70 4.27 -23.87 -24.13
C ALA A 70 4.48 -25.07 -25.06
N ASP A 71 3.39 -25.71 -25.50
CA ASP A 71 3.43 -26.72 -26.54
C ASP A 71 3.43 -26.05 -27.92
N PHE A 72 4.57 -26.14 -28.61
CA PHE A 72 4.80 -25.55 -29.93
C PHE A 72 3.84 -26.08 -31.01
N ARG A 73 3.18 -27.21 -30.77
CA ARG A 73 2.20 -27.77 -31.70
C ARG A 73 0.90 -26.97 -31.72
N VAL A 74 0.65 -26.12 -30.74
CA VAL A 74 -0.60 -25.36 -30.64
C VAL A 74 -0.58 -24.18 -31.62
N HIS A 75 -1.56 -24.15 -32.52
CA HIS A 75 -1.78 -23.07 -33.48
C HIS A 75 -3.10 -22.34 -33.25
N PHE A 76 -4.07 -22.98 -32.58
CA PHE A 76 -5.38 -22.39 -32.31
C PHE A 76 -5.85 -22.67 -30.89
N GLU A 77 -6.72 -21.80 -30.41
CA GLU A 77 -7.50 -22.01 -29.19
C GLU A 77 -8.98 -21.80 -29.48
N GLU A 78 -9.84 -22.55 -28.78
CA GLU A 78 -11.28 -22.34 -28.80
C GLU A 78 -11.92 -22.72 -27.47
N GLY A 79 -13.05 -22.09 -27.16
CA GLY A 79 -13.77 -22.32 -25.92
C GLY A 79 -15.00 -21.43 -25.79
N GLN A 80 -15.45 -21.26 -24.56
CA GLN A 80 -16.58 -20.40 -24.23
C GLN A 80 -16.16 -19.19 -23.40
N ALA A 81 -16.85 -18.08 -23.63
CA ALA A 81 -16.77 -16.88 -22.82
C ALA A 81 -18.13 -16.56 -22.19
N GLN A 82 -18.12 -16.02 -20.97
CA GLN A 82 -19.29 -15.45 -20.33
C GLN A 82 -18.89 -14.11 -19.72
N ALA A 83 -19.54 -13.03 -20.18
CA ALA A 83 -19.20 -11.66 -19.81
C ALA A 83 -17.68 -11.38 -19.86
N ASP A 84 -17.05 -11.70 -21.00
CA ASP A 84 -15.61 -11.57 -21.27
C ASP A 84 -14.66 -12.55 -20.55
N PHE A 85 -15.16 -13.36 -19.61
CA PHE A 85 -14.34 -14.33 -18.89
C PHE A 85 -14.34 -15.70 -19.57
N ALA A 86 -13.19 -16.36 -19.58
CA ALA A 86 -13.01 -17.68 -20.16
C ALA A 86 -13.63 -18.76 -19.24
N VAL A 87 -14.61 -19.52 -19.73
CA VAL A 87 -15.36 -20.49 -18.93
C VAL A 87 -15.47 -21.84 -19.60
N GLY A 88 -15.78 -22.85 -18.78
CA GLY A 88 -16.02 -24.21 -19.25
C GLY A 88 -14.81 -24.80 -19.95
N GLU A 89 -15.08 -25.68 -20.91
CA GLU A 89 -14.04 -26.40 -21.62
C GLU A 89 -13.38 -25.53 -22.70
N TRP A 90 -12.05 -25.44 -22.65
CA TRP A 90 -11.19 -24.81 -23.63
C TRP A 90 -10.27 -25.84 -24.25
N SER A 91 -10.17 -25.82 -25.59
CA SER A 91 -9.33 -26.72 -26.36
C SER A 91 -8.21 -25.94 -27.06
N LEU A 92 -6.98 -26.44 -26.92
CA LEU A 92 -5.82 -26.02 -27.67
C LEU A 92 -5.61 -27.00 -28.82
N LEU A 93 -5.46 -26.49 -30.03
CA LEU A 93 -5.48 -27.30 -31.26
C LEU A 93 -4.20 -27.09 -32.07
N ASP A 94 -3.80 -28.12 -32.80
CA ASP A 94 -2.70 -28.04 -33.73
C ASP A 94 -3.08 -27.41 -35.09
N ALA A 95 -2.10 -27.31 -35.98
CA ALA A 95 -2.29 -26.78 -37.34
C ALA A 95 -3.34 -27.55 -38.17
N GLN A 96 -3.62 -28.81 -37.81
CA GLN A 96 -4.63 -29.68 -38.44
C GLN A 96 -5.96 -29.68 -37.67
N ARG A 97 -6.15 -28.77 -36.70
CA ARG A 97 -7.33 -28.68 -35.83
C ARG A 97 -7.55 -29.94 -34.97
N GLN A 98 -6.49 -30.71 -34.70
CA GLN A 98 -6.57 -31.80 -33.73
C GLN A 98 -6.30 -31.27 -32.32
N VAL A 99 -7.04 -31.78 -31.34
CA VAL A 99 -6.91 -31.36 -29.95
C VAL A 99 -5.55 -31.81 -29.40
N VAL A 100 -4.77 -30.85 -28.92
CA VAL A 100 -3.50 -31.05 -28.22
C VAL A 100 -3.75 -31.13 -26.71
N LEU A 101 -4.61 -30.25 -26.19
CA LEU A 101 -4.95 -30.17 -24.77
C LEU A 101 -6.38 -29.65 -24.61
N THR A 102 -7.09 -30.18 -23.62
CA THR A 102 -8.38 -29.67 -23.19
C THR A 102 -8.32 -29.31 -21.70
N ARG A 103 -8.94 -28.19 -21.32
CA ARG A 103 -8.97 -27.69 -19.93
C ARG A 103 -10.33 -27.13 -19.56
N ASP A 104 -10.89 -27.56 -18.44
CA ASP A 104 -12.04 -26.89 -17.82
C ASP A 104 -11.58 -25.67 -17.01
N LEU A 105 -11.95 -24.47 -17.45
CA LEU A 105 -11.64 -23.19 -16.80
C LEU A 105 -12.71 -22.77 -15.77
N GLY A 106 -13.69 -23.65 -15.50
CA GLY A 106 -14.67 -23.48 -14.45
C GLY A 106 -15.75 -22.45 -14.80
N LEU A 107 -16.38 -21.89 -13.77
CA LEU A 107 -17.46 -20.92 -13.92
C LEU A 107 -16.93 -19.47 -14.03
N ALA A 108 -17.72 -18.61 -14.67
CA ALA A 108 -17.45 -17.19 -14.73
C ALA A 108 -17.35 -16.61 -13.31
N PRO A 109 -16.33 -15.78 -13.01
CA PRO A 109 -16.33 -15.02 -11.77
C PRO A 109 -17.43 -13.97 -11.81
N ASP A 110 -18.14 -13.82 -10.70
CA ASP A 110 -18.92 -12.61 -10.44
C ASP A 110 -18.04 -11.64 -9.63
N GLU A 111 -17.87 -10.42 -10.11
CA GLU A 111 -16.98 -9.42 -9.52
C GLU A 111 -17.30 -9.17 -8.04
N LYS A 112 -18.57 -8.97 -7.71
CA LYS A 112 -19.02 -8.65 -6.34
C LYS A 112 -18.92 -9.87 -5.42
N ALA A 113 -19.22 -11.06 -5.92
CA ALA A 113 -19.09 -12.30 -5.16
C ALA A 113 -17.61 -12.60 -4.88
N LEU A 114 -16.74 -12.41 -5.88
CA LEU A 114 -15.31 -12.64 -5.75
C LEU A 114 -14.67 -11.64 -4.78
N GLU A 115 -14.98 -10.35 -4.88
CA GLU A 115 -14.53 -9.31 -3.93
C GLU A 115 -14.86 -9.66 -2.47
N ARG A 116 -16.03 -10.28 -2.25
CA ARG A 116 -16.54 -10.70 -0.93
C ARG A 116 -16.08 -12.10 -0.52
N SER A 117 -15.33 -12.80 -1.38
CA SER A 117 -14.88 -14.15 -1.09
C SER A 117 -13.98 -14.19 0.14
N GLU A 118 -14.10 -15.27 0.91
CA GLU A 118 -13.28 -15.49 2.11
C GLU A 118 -11.77 -15.52 1.80
N VAL A 119 -11.38 -15.78 0.54
CA VAL A 119 -9.99 -15.83 0.11
C VAL A 119 -9.26 -14.50 0.25
N PHE A 120 -10.00 -13.39 0.18
CA PHE A 120 -9.51 -12.02 0.36
C PHE A 120 -9.71 -11.48 1.77
N SER A 121 -10.20 -12.32 2.70
CA SER A 121 -10.34 -11.94 4.09
C SER A 121 -8.99 -11.63 4.73
N ASN A 122 -8.95 -10.59 5.56
CA ASN A 122 -7.80 -10.23 6.39
C ASN A 122 -7.64 -11.15 7.62
N LEU A 123 -8.56 -12.10 7.82
CA LEU A 123 -8.50 -13.05 8.93
C LEU A 123 -7.35 -14.05 8.74
N ALA A 124 -6.60 -14.26 9.83
CA ALA A 124 -5.57 -15.28 9.87
C ALA A 124 -6.21 -16.68 9.87
N ARG A 125 -5.63 -17.60 9.10
CA ARG A 125 -6.05 -19.01 9.05
C ARG A 125 -4.82 -19.89 8.93
N SER A 126 -4.91 -21.13 9.40
CA SER A 126 -3.85 -22.12 9.17
C SER A 126 -3.79 -22.52 7.70
N ALA A 127 -2.65 -23.09 7.28
CA ALA A 127 -2.50 -23.63 5.93
C ALA A 127 -3.60 -24.64 5.59
N GLU A 128 -3.95 -25.54 6.53
CA GLU A 128 -5.02 -26.51 6.31
C GLU A 128 -6.40 -25.87 6.18
N GLY A 129 -6.67 -24.81 6.95
CA GLY A 129 -7.93 -24.08 6.80
C GLY A 129 -8.06 -23.42 5.43
N TRP A 130 -6.96 -22.96 4.82
CA TRP A 130 -6.99 -22.45 3.44
C TRP A 130 -7.10 -23.58 2.41
N ARG A 131 -6.49 -24.74 2.65
CA ARG A 131 -6.67 -25.93 1.79
C ARG A 131 -8.11 -26.42 1.76
N GLU A 132 -8.84 -26.34 2.88
CA GLU A 132 -10.27 -26.67 2.90
C GLU A 132 -11.09 -25.71 2.00
N VAL A 133 -10.82 -24.40 2.05
CA VAL A 133 -11.43 -23.42 1.12
C VAL A 133 -11.14 -23.79 -0.32
N ALA A 134 -9.88 -24.11 -0.63
CA ALA A 134 -9.48 -24.49 -1.97
C ALA A 134 -10.22 -25.75 -2.45
N ARG A 135 -10.31 -26.79 -1.61
CA ARG A 135 -11.05 -28.03 -1.90
C ARG A 135 -12.53 -27.77 -2.15
N LYS A 136 -13.17 -26.96 -1.29
CA LYS A 136 -14.59 -26.59 -1.45
C LYS A 136 -14.83 -25.82 -2.75
N ALA A 137 -14.04 -24.76 -3.00
CA ALA A 137 -14.15 -23.96 -4.22
C ALA A 137 -13.94 -24.83 -5.48
N ARG A 138 -12.98 -25.76 -5.44
CA ARG A 138 -12.73 -26.69 -6.55
C ARG A 138 -13.90 -27.65 -6.78
N ALA A 139 -14.51 -28.20 -5.73
CA ALA A 139 -15.68 -29.06 -5.84
C ALA A 139 -16.89 -28.34 -6.47
N GLU A 140 -16.98 -27.02 -6.27
CA GLU A 140 -18.02 -26.15 -6.84
C GLU A 140 -17.63 -25.54 -8.20
N ARG A 141 -16.51 -25.99 -8.82
CA ARG A 141 -15.95 -25.47 -10.08
C ARG A 141 -15.58 -23.97 -10.06
N ARG A 142 -15.38 -23.40 -8.87
CA ARG A 142 -14.86 -22.04 -8.64
C ARG A 142 -13.33 -22.04 -8.62
N TYR A 143 -12.70 -22.48 -9.72
CA TYR A 143 -11.26 -22.74 -9.78
C TYR A 143 -10.38 -21.51 -9.53
N ARG A 144 -10.84 -20.33 -9.92
CA ARG A 144 -10.21 -19.04 -9.62
C ARG A 144 -9.97 -18.86 -8.13
N GLU A 145 -11.03 -19.02 -7.34
CA GLU A 145 -10.95 -18.95 -5.88
C GLU A 145 -10.16 -20.10 -5.28
N ALA A 146 -10.24 -21.29 -5.87
CA ALA A 146 -9.46 -22.45 -5.41
C ALA A 146 -7.95 -22.19 -5.52
N LEU A 147 -7.47 -21.64 -6.64
CA LEU A 147 -6.06 -21.29 -6.83
C LEU A 147 -5.62 -20.17 -5.88
N LEU A 148 -6.45 -19.14 -5.71
CA LEU A 148 -6.16 -18.04 -4.76
C LEU A 148 -6.08 -18.55 -3.32
N ALA A 149 -6.99 -19.45 -2.90
CA ALA A 149 -6.95 -20.08 -1.59
C ALA A 149 -5.73 -21.00 -1.42
N THR A 150 -5.35 -21.69 -2.49
CA THR A 150 -4.11 -22.50 -2.52
C THR A 150 -2.88 -21.61 -2.34
N ALA A 151 -2.84 -20.42 -2.97
CA ALA A 151 -1.77 -19.46 -2.77
C ALA A 151 -1.66 -19.01 -1.29
N ARG A 152 -2.79 -18.69 -0.64
CA ARG A 152 -2.83 -18.38 0.80
C ARG A 152 -2.29 -19.55 1.66
N ALA A 153 -2.67 -20.79 1.33
CA ALA A 153 -2.17 -21.98 2.02
C ALA A 153 -0.65 -22.16 1.86
N CYS A 154 -0.15 -21.98 0.64
CA CYS A 154 1.27 -22.12 0.30
C CYS A 154 2.12 -21.08 1.04
N ALA A 155 1.66 -19.83 1.09
CA ALA A 155 2.32 -18.78 1.85
C ALA A 155 2.41 -19.08 3.34
N THR A 156 1.33 -19.64 3.92
CA THR A 156 1.29 -20.01 5.33
C THR A 156 2.19 -21.21 5.65
N ALA A 157 2.29 -22.17 4.72
CA ALA A 157 3.10 -23.39 4.87
C ALA A 157 4.56 -23.24 4.42
N LEU A 158 4.89 -22.15 3.71
CA LEU A 158 6.16 -21.95 3.01
C LEU A 158 6.47 -23.09 2.01
N ASP A 159 5.43 -23.61 1.37
CA ASP A 159 5.51 -24.69 0.38
C ASP A 159 4.72 -24.31 -0.86
N VAL A 160 5.41 -24.15 -1.99
CA VAL A 160 4.82 -23.68 -3.26
C VAL A 160 4.26 -24.80 -4.12
N GLN A 161 4.64 -26.05 -3.87
CA GLN A 161 4.33 -27.17 -4.77
C GLN A 161 2.82 -27.32 -5.05
N PRO A 162 1.92 -27.23 -4.06
CA PRO A 162 0.49 -27.34 -4.33
C PRO A 162 -0.05 -26.26 -5.28
N LEU A 163 0.52 -25.06 -5.25
CA LEU A 163 0.13 -24.00 -6.17
C LEU A 163 0.66 -24.26 -7.58
N VAL A 164 1.90 -24.75 -7.72
CA VAL A 164 2.47 -25.14 -9.03
C VAL A 164 1.62 -26.23 -9.69
N GLU A 165 1.31 -27.30 -8.94
CA GLU A 165 0.46 -28.40 -9.40
C GLU A 165 -0.95 -27.91 -9.75
N GLY A 166 -1.53 -27.04 -8.93
CA GLY A 166 -2.83 -26.44 -9.18
C GLY A 166 -2.86 -25.64 -10.48
N LEU A 167 -1.85 -24.81 -10.72
CA LEU A 167 -1.72 -24.02 -11.95
C LEU A 167 -1.59 -24.95 -13.16
N GLU A 168 -0.69 -25.93 -13.11
CA GLU A 168 -0.52 -26.91 -14.18
C GLU A 168 -1.80 -27.70 -14.48
N GLN A 169 -2.63 -27.98 -13.48
CA GLN A 169 -3.87 -28.73 -13.64
C GLN A 169 -5.07 -27.90 -14.11
N LEU A 170 -5.11 -26.60 -13.81
CA LEU A 170 -6.33 -25.80 -13.96
C LEU A 170 -6.19 -24.68 -15.00
N THR A 171 -4.98 -24.24 -15.34
CA THR A 171 -4.79 -23.12 -16.26
C THR A 171 -4.35 -23.56 -17.66
N LEU A 172 -4.43 -22.64 -18.61
CA LEU A 172 -3.82 -22.84 -19.93
C LEU A 172 -2.28 -22.68 -19.84
N PRO A 173 -1.48 -23.57 -20.45
CA PRO A 173 -0.03 -23.58 -20.29
C PRO A 173 0.66 -22.62 -21.26
N ARG A 174 0.66 -21.31 -20.97
CA ARG A 174 1.33 -20.29 -21.81
C ARG A 174 2.86 -20.39 -21.74
N THR A 175 3.53 -19.90 -22.78
CA THR A 175 4.98 -19.63 -22.70
C THR A 175 5.25 -18.55 -21.65
N LYS A 176 6.44 -18.54 -21.03
CA LYS A 176 6.80 -17.51 -20.02
C LYS A 176 6.63 -16.07 -20.56
N PRO A 177 7.10 -15.72 -21.77
CA PRO A 177 6.90 -14.37 -22.31
C PRO A 177 5.42 -14.03 -22.51
N SER A 178 4.63 -14.95 -23.05
CA SER A 178 3.20 -14.73 -23.29
C SER A 178 2.41 -14.61 -21.98
N ALA A 179 2.72 -15.45 -21.00
CA ALA A 179 2.13 -15.39 -19.66
C ALA A 179 2.41 -14.05 -18.97
N HIS A 180 3.66 -13.58 -19.06
CA HIS A 180 4.07 -12.30 -18.47
C HIS A 180 3.38 -11.12 -19.16
N ALA A 181 3.40 -11.06 -20.50
CA ALA A 181 2.76 -9.99 -21.26
C ALA A 181 1.26 -9.89 -20.98
N LEU A 182 0.55 -11.03 -20.92
CA LEU A 182 -0.86 -11.08 -20.56
C LEU A 182 -1.11 -10.57 -19.13
N ALA A 183 -0.30 -11.00 -18.16
CA ALA A 183 -0.47 -10.57 -16.77
C ALA A 183 -0.23 -9.06 -16.60
N VAL A 184 0.78 -8.50 -17.25
CA VAL A 184 1.07 -7.05 -17.18
C VAL A 184 -0.08 -6.23 -17.77
N SER A 185 -0.53 -6.55 -18.99
CA SER A 185 -1.66 -5.84 -19.62
C SER A 185 -2.93 -5.89 -18.76
N VAL A 186 -3.28 -7.08 -18.23
CA VAL A 186 -4.47 -7.19 -17.37
C VAL A 186 -4.32 -6.39 -16.08
N VAL A 187 -3.15 -6.40 -15.44
CA VAL A 187 -2.93 -5.64 -14.20
C VAL A 187 -3.02 -4.14 -14.44
N GLU A 188 -2.51 -3.65 -15.58
CA GLU A 188 -2.61 -2.24 -15.96
C GLU A 188 -4.06 -1.81 -16.24
N GLU A 189 -4.85 -2.67 -16.87
CA GLU A 189 -6.24 -2.38 -17.26
C GLU A 189 -7.26 -2.61 -16.13
N ALA A 190 -7.01 -3.57 -15.23
CA ALA A 190 -7.98 -3.99 -14.22
C ALA A 190 -8.31 -2.90 -13.19
N GLY A 191 -7.40 -1.97 -12.93
CA GLY A 191 -7.58 -0.95 -11.90
C GLY A 191 -7.86 -1.58 -10.53
N GLN A 192 -9.10 -1.44 -10.03
CA GLN A 192 -9.55 -1.99 -8.75
C GLN A 192 -10.39 -3.27 -8.87
N LEU A 193 -10.49 -3.85 -10.08
CA LEU A 193 -11.33 -5.02 -10.33
C LEU A 193 -10.61 -6.33 -9.98
N TRP A 194 -11.34 -7.27 -9.37
CA TRP A 194 -10.84 -8.56 -8.89
C TRP A 194 -10.95 -9.65 -9.94
N ALA A 195 -12.06 -9.72 -10.67
CA ALA A 195 -12.37 -10.79 -11.62
C ALA A 195 -11.44 -10.84 -12.84
N PRO A 196 -11.00 -9.71 -13.45
CA PRO A 196 -10.09 -9.76 -14.59
C PRO A 196 -8.75 -10.42 -14.25
N MET A 197 -8.18 -10.11 -13.07
CA MET A 197 -6.94 -10.74 -12.60
C MET A 197 -7.12 -12.25 -12.34
N ALA A 198 -8.27 -12.66 -11.82
CA ALA A 198 -8.57 -14.08 -11.57
C ALA A 198 -8.77 -14.85 -12.89
N ASP A 199 -9.45 -14.25 -13.86
CA ASP A 199 -9.59 -14.81 -15.20
C ASP A 199 -8.24 -14.92 -15.93
N CYS A 200 -7.40 -13.91 -15.80
CA CYS A 200 -6.04 -13.92 -16.35
C CYS A 200 -5.23 -15.12 -15.83
N LEU A 201 -5.39 -15.49 -14.55
CA LEU A 201 -4.77 -16.68 -14.00
C LEU A 201 -5.20 -17.95 -14.76
N MET A 202 -6.50 -18.12 -14.98
CA MET A 202 -7.05 -19.28 -15.70
C MET A 202 -6.56 -19.35 -17.15
N ARG A 203 -6.43 -18.19 -17.81
CA ARG A 203 -5.91 -18.05 -19.17
C ARG A 203 -4.40 -18.25 -19.28
N GLY A 204 -3.72 -18.54 -18.18
CA GLY A 204 -2.29 -18.85 -18.14
C GLY A 204 -1.40 -17.62 -17.97
N GLY A 205 -1.91 -16.52 -17.44
CA GLY A 205 -1.11 -15.36 -17.05
C GLY A 205 -0.08 -15.70 -15.97
N GLU A 206 1.02 -14.95 -15.91
CA GLU A 206 2.08 -15.17 -14.92
C GLU A 206 1.55 -14.97 -13.48
N ALA A 207 1.33 -16.09 -12.79
CA ALA A 207 0.71 -16.12 -11.45
C ALA A 207 1.44 -15.23 -10.44
N SER A 208 2.77 -15.19 -10.41
CA SER A 208 3.51 -14.34 -9.46
C SER A 208 3.18 -12.85 -9.63
N THR A 209 2.98 -12.39 -10.87
CA THR A 209 2.62 -10.99 -11.16
C THR A 209 1.19 -10.68 -10.72
N LEU A 210 0.25 -11.59 -11.00
CA LEU A 210 -1.15 -11.44 -10.58
C LEU A 210 -1.30 -11.48 -9.05
N LEU A 211 -0.58 -12.38 -8.38
CA LEU A 211 -0.60 -12.48 -6.91
C LEU A 211 0.01 -11.23 -6.24
N ARG A 212 1.07 -10.65 -6.82
CA ARG A 212 1.56 -9.33 -6.37
C ARG A 212 0.51 -8.24 -6.58
N ALA A 213 -0.20 -8.24 -7.70
CA ALA A 213 -1.24 -7.24 -7.96
C ALA A 213 -2.39 -7.33 -6.95
N TYR A 214 -2.84 -8.55 -6.61
CA TYR A 214 -3.78 -8.74 -5.49
C TYR A 214 -3.20 -8.25 -4.17
N ALA A 215 -1.92 -8.49 -3.88
CA ALA A 215 -1.30 -8.00 -2.67
C ALA A 215 -1.37 -6.46 -2.56
N ILE A 216 -1.11 -5.74 -3.66
CA ILE A 216 -1.23 -4.28 -3.70
C ILE A 216 -2.67 -3.83 -3.48
N LEU A 217 -3.64 -4.43 -4.17
CA LEU A 217 -5.06 -4.10 -4.04
C LEU A 217 -5.58 -4.36 -2.60
N LEU A 218 -5.15 -5.46 -1.99
CA LEU A 218 -5.51 -5.81 -0.62
C LEU A 218 -4.90 -4.86 0.41
N ASP A 219 -3.66 -4.45 0.22
CA ASP A 219 -3.01 -3.48 1.11
C ASP A 219 -3.72 -2.11 1.04
N GLN A 220 -4.07 -1.66 -0.16
CA GLN A 220 -4.83 -0.42 -0.38
C GLN A 220 -6.27 -0.47 0.15
N THR A 221 -6.81 -1.67 0.41
CA THR A 221 -8.18 -1.88 0.92
C THR A 221 -8.21 -2.36 2.38
N ASP A 222 -7.14 -2.05 3.14
CA ASP A 222 -6.98 -2.36 4.58
C ASP A 222 -7.03 -3.86 4.91
N ARG A 223 -6.43 -4.70 4.05
CA ARG A 223 -6.28 -6.14 4.25
C ARG A 223 -4.81 -6.60 4.20
N PRO A 224 -3.90 -5.98 4.98
CA PRO A 224 -2.46 -6.20 4.83
C PRO A 224 -2.00 -7.62 5.17
N ARG A 225 -2.74 -8.39 6.00
CA ARG A 225 -2.39 -9.80 6.27
C ARG A 225 -2.68 -10.67 5.05
N ALA A 226 -3.80 -10.42 4.39
CA ALA A 226 -4.12 -11.08 3.12
C ALA A 226 -3.11 -10.72 2.04
N ALA A 227 -2.76 -9.43 1.95
CA ALA A 227 -1.75 -8.94 1.03
C ALA A 227 -0.41 -9.66 1.22
N LEU A 228 0.04 -9.81 2.47
CA LEU A 228 1.30 -10.47 2.79
C LEU A 228 1.32 -11.93 2.34
N ASP A 229 0.23 -12.67 2.55
CA ASP A 229 0.13 -14.06 2.10
C ASP A 229 0.24 -14.18 0.57
N PHE A 230 -0.49 -13.35 -0.18
CA PHE A 230 -0.41 -13.39 -1.64
C PHE A 230 0.97 -12.99 -2.16
N LEU A 231 1.61 -12.00 -1.55
CA LEU A 231 2.95 -11.62 -1.93
C LEU A 231 3.98 -12.70 -1.60
N HIS A 232 3.87 -13.37 -0.45
CA HIS A 232 4.71 -14.51 -0.13
C HIS A 232 4.52 -15.66 -1.14
N ALA A 233 3.29 -15.96 -1.55
CA ALA A 233 3.04 -16.93 -2.61
C ALA A 233 3.67 -16.51 -3.96
N ALA A 234 3.59 -15.21 -4.30
CA ALA A 234 4.26 -14.68 -5.49
C ALA A 234 5.79 -14.82 -5.43
N MET A 235 6.39 -14.53 -4.28
CA MET A 235 7.83 -14.70 -4.03
C MET A 235 8.26 -16.16 -4.05
N LEU A 236 7.43 -17.07 -3.54
CA LEU A 236 7.69 -18.50 -3.60
C LEU A 236 7.69 -19.03 -5.06
N LEU A 237 6.79 -18.51 -5.90
CA LEU A 237 6.77 -18.83 -7.34
C LEU A 237 7.96 -18.24 -8.10
N ASN A 238 8.50 -17.11 -7.65
CA ASN A 238 9.59 -16.40 -8.33
C ASN A 238 10.60 -15.82 -7.33
N PRO A 239 11.43 -16.66 -6.68
CA PRO A 239 12.29 -16.24 -5.57
C PRO A 239 13.42 -15.28 -5.96
N GLU A 240 13.79 -15.26 -7.23
CA GLU A 240 14.84 -14.38 -7.77
C GLU A 240 14.34 -12.94 -8.02
N ARG A 241 13.02 -12.70 -8.00
CA ARG A 241 12.43 -11.40 -8.33
C ARG A 241 12.49 -10.43 -7.14
N LYS A 242 13.68 -9.86 -6.91
CA LYS A 242 13.98 -8.97 -5.78
C LYS A 242 13.09 -7.73 -5.67
N ALA A 243 12.54 -7.23 -6.78
CA ALA A 243 11.58 -6.11 -6.78
C ALA A 243 10.33 -6.36 -5.89
N TYR A 244 10.01 -7.62 -5.57
CA TYR A 244 8.90 -7.96 -4.66
C TYR A 244 9.19 -7.57 -3.20
N LEU A 245 10.46 -7.41 -2.81
CA LEU A 245 10.85 -6.94 -1.47
C LEU A 245 10.30 -5.54 -1.19
N PHE A 246 10.24 -4.67 -2.19
CA PHE A 246 9.68 -3.33 -2.00
C PHE A 246 8.19 -3.39 -1.66
N THR A 247 7.40 -4.16 -2.44
CA THR A 247 5.97 -4.37 -2.15
C THR A 247 5.78 -5.02 -0.78
N ARG A 248 6.66 -5.96 -0.39
CA ARG A 248 6.58 -6.61 0.93
C ARG A 248 6.86 -5.60 2.04
N GLY A 249 7.89 -4.78 1.87
CA GLY A 249 8.23 -3.70 2.79
C GLY A 249 7.05 -2.78 3.08
N LEU A 250 6.32 -2.33 2.05
CA LEU A 250 5.14 -1.47 2.24
C LEU A 250 4.03 -2.15 3.06
N ILE A 251 3.72 -3.40 2.76
CA ILE A 251 2.73 -4.19 3.53
C ILE A 251 3.19 -4.38 4.97
N LEU A 252 4.48 -4.67 5.18
CA LEU A 252 5.06 -4.86 6.51
C LEU A 252 5.06 -3.57 7.34
N LEU A 253 5.17 -2.39 6.71
CA LEU A 253 4.97 -1.11 7.39
C LEU A 253 3.54 -1.01 7.95
N ASN A 254 2.51 -1.38 7.17
CA ASN A 254 1.11 -1.38 7.65
C ASN A 254 0.85 -2.41 8.76
N LEU A 255 1.68 -3.45 8.84
CA LEU A 255 1.63 -4.47 9.91
C LEU A 255 2.51 -4.13 11.13
N GLY A 256 3.28 -3.04 11.10
CA GLY A 256 4.19 -2.66 12.19
C GLY A 256 5.39 -3.60 12.35
N LEU A 257 5.80 -4.32 11.30
CA LEU A 257 6.87 -5.31 11.31
C LEU A 257 8.22 -4.68 10.91
N ALA A 258 8.63 -3.66 11.66
CA ALA A 258 9.77 -2.79 11.35
C ALA A 258 11.11 -3.53 11.12
N ASP A 259 11.39 -4.57 11.91
CA ASP A 259 12.62 -5.38 11.75
C ASP A 259 12.69 -6.07 10.39
N GLN A 260 11.55 -6.60 9.91
CA GLN A 260 11.49 -7.27 8.63
C GLN A 260 11.60 -6.25 7.47
N VAL A 261 11.03 -5.05 7.63
CA VAL A 261 11.19 -3.97 6.64
C VAL A 261 12.66 -3.58 6.47
N ARG A 262 13.41 -3.49 7.59
CA ARG A 262 14.86 -3.21 7.55
C ARG A 262 15.62 -4.28 6.79
N GLN A 263 15.35 -5.55 7.08
CA GLN A 263 15.98 -6.68 6.37
C GLN A 263 15.66 -6.68 4.87
N ASP A 264 14.42 -6.32 4.51
CA ASP A 264 14.00 -6.23 3.10
C ASP A 264 14.70 -5.09 2.38
N ALA A 265 14.85 -3.93 3.03
CA ALA A 265 15.61 -2.80 2.49
C ALA A 265 17.09 -3.15 2.29
N GLU A 266 17.72 -3.83 3.26
CA GLU A 266 19.11 -4.30 3.15
C GLU A 266 19.30 -5.25 1.95
N GLN A 267 18.38 -6.19 1.75
CA GLN A 267 18.42 -7.10 0.61
C GLN A 267 18.15 -6.40 -0.73
N LEU A 268 17.31 -5.36 -0.73
CA LEU A 268 17.00 -4.58 -1.92
C LEU A 268 18.16 -3.67 -2.34
N ALA A 269 18.98 -3.22 -1.38
CA ALA A 269 20.05 -2.26 -1.61
C ALA A 269 21.09 -2.70 -2.67
N THR A 270 21.25 -4.01 -2.87
CA THR A 270 22.19 -4.55 -3.87
C THR A 270 21.69 -4.44 -5.31
N VAL A 271 20.39 -4.25 -5.51
CA VAL A 271 19.76 -4.22 -6.85
C VAL A 271 19.03 -2.90 -7.14
N GLU A 272 18.42 -2.29 -6.14
CA GLU A 272 17.66 -1.03 -6.24
C GLU A 272 17.98 -0.13 -5.02
N PRO A 273 19.17 0.49 -4.99
CA PRO A 273 19.65 1.24 -3.83
C PRO A 273 18.75 2.41 -3.43
N ASP A 274 18.17 3.13 -4.39
CA ASP A 274 17.28 4.26 -4.10
C ASP A 274 15.96 3.80 -3.47
N THR A 275 15.38 2.70 -3.98
CA THR A 275 14.17 2.10 -3.41
C THR A 275 14.44 1.56 -2.00
N ALA A 276 15.61 0.97 -1.78
CA ALA A 276 16.05 0.52 -0.46
C ALA A 276 16.24 1.69 0.52
N LEU A 277 16.85 2.79 0.08
CA LEU A 277 17.01 4.00 0.89
C LEU A 277 15.65 4.57 1.28
N PHE A 278 14.72 4.69 0.32
CA PHE A 278 13.35 5.12 0.59
C PHE A 278 12.68 4.22 1.64
N LEU A 279 12.68 2.90 1.43
CA LEU A 279 12.02 1.95 2.33
C LEU A 279 12.62 1.98 3.75
N SER A 280 13.94 2.02 3.86
CA SER A 280 14.62 2.10 5.17
C SER A 280 14.33 3.42 5.89
N THR A 281 14.26 4.53 5.15
CA THR A 281 13.94 5.86 5.70
C THR A 281 12.49 5.91 6.16
N TYR A 282 11.57 5.33 5.38
CA TYR A 282 10.16 5.24 5.78
C TYR A 282 9.98 4.41 7.05
N ALA A 283 10.70 3.28 7.15
CA ALA A 283 10.69 2.46 8.36
C ALA A 283 11.22 3.21 9.60
N ARG A 284 12.30 3.99 9.46
CA ARG A 284 12.81 4.82 10.57
C ARG A 284 11.86 5.97 10.93
N ALA A 285 11.21 6.56 9.94
CA ALA A 285 10.26 7.65 10.13
C ALA A 285 8.99 7.19 10.87
N LEU A 286 8.44 6.03 10.50
CA LEU A 286 7.30 5.45 11.22
C LEU A 286 7.71 4.81 12.55
N PHE A 287 8.80 4.04 12.58
CA PHE A 287 9.19 3.27 13.76
C PHE A 287 10.50 3.77 14.35
N PRO A 288 10.56 5.04 14.83
CA PRO A 288 11.78 5.58 15.38
C PRO A 288 12.14 4.89 16.69
N ARG A 289 13.37 5.09 17.11
CA ARG A 289 13.74 4.84 18.50
C ARG A 289 13.16 5.97 19.37
N PHE A 290 12.25 5.62 20.26
CA PHE A 290 11.67 6.55 21.23
C PHE A 290 12.59 6.73 22.44
N ASP A 291 13.66 7.50 22.26
CA ASP A 291 14.54 7.98 23.32
C ASP A 291 14.45 9.51 23.44
N PHE A 292 15.38 10.14 24.17
CA PHE A 292 15.33 11.57 24.46
C PHE A 292 15.90 12.38 23.28
N TRP A 293 15.08 12.65 22.27
CA TRP A 293 15.49 13.27 21.00
C TRP A 293 16.26 14.59 21.10
N PRO A 294 16.00 15.49 22.06
CA PRO A 294 16.81 16.70 22.22
C PRO A 294 18.30 16.41 22.54
N ALA A 295 18.67 15.18 22.87
CA ALA A 295 20.06 14.77 23.07
C ALA A 295 20.79 14.36 21.78
N HIS A 296 20.10 14.25 20.63
CA HIS A 296 20.70 13.76 19.38
C HIS A 296 21.51 14.84 18.65
N GLU A 297 21.14 16.11 18.82
CA GLU A 297 21.80 17.25 18.21
C GLU A 297 21.60 18.51 19.05
N ALA A 298 22.55 19.44 18.98
CA ALA A 298 22.39 20.75 19.61
C ALA A 298 21.39 21.60 18.80
N PRO A 299 20.44 22.28 19.45
CA PRO A 299 19.48 23.11 18.75
C PRO A 299 20.15 24.29 18.05
N ARG A 300 19.72 24.56 16.82
CA ARG A 300 20.22 25.68 16.01
C ARG A 300 19.11 26.25 15.14
N CYS A 301 18.99 27.57 15.15
CA CYS A 301 18.07 28.34 14.33
C CYS A 301 18.76 29.57 13.73
N THR A 302 18.25 30.06 12.60
CA THR A 302 18.70 31.30 11.96
C THR A 302 17.75 32.49 12.18
N TYR A 303 16.70 32.33 13.00
CA TYR A 303 15.76 33.40 13.30
C TYR A 303 16.28 34.31 14.42
N ASP A 304 15.92 35.59 14.32
CA ASP A 304 16.14 36.60 15.36
C ASP A 304 14.94 36.69 16.32
N GLY A 305 15.10 37.36 17.45
CA GLY A 305 14.00 37.60 18.40
C GLY A 305 13.48 36.34 19.09
N LEU A 306 14.37 35.37 19.32
CA LEU A 306 14.05 34.11 19.96
C LEU A 306 13.67 34.32 21.43
N PRO A 307 12.77 33.50 22.00
CA PRO A 307 12.35 33.63 23.39
C PRO A 307 13.48 33.25 24.36
N ASP A 308 13.52 33.94 25.50
CA ASP A 308 14.55 33.74 26.54
C ASP A 308 14.27 32.53 27.46
N GLY A 309 13.01 32.08 27.54
CA GLY A 309 12.61 30.97 28.39
C GLY A 309 11.10 30.73 28.42
N PRO A 310 10.64 29.67 29.11
CA PRO A 310 9.23 29.39 29.32
C PRO A 310 8.51 30.53 30.06
N GLN A 311 7.31 30.88 29.59
CA GLN A 311 6.40 31.82 30.28
C GLN A 311 5.30 31.11 31.07
N GLN A 312 5.00 29.86 30.72
CA GLN A 312 4.01 29.05 31.42
C GLN A 312 4.45 28.71 32.85
N PRO A 313 3.53 28.68 33.84
CA PRO A 313 3.86 28.27 35.18
C PRO A 313 4.18 26.76 35.24
N LEU A 314 5.03 26.37 36.19
CA LEU A 314 5.47 24.98 36.36
C LEU A 314 4.30 24.00 36.49
N GLU A 315 3.22 24.38 37.17
CA GLU A 315 2.04 23.54 37.36
C GLU A 315 1.35 23.22 36.01
N SER A 316 1.15 24.22 35.16
CA SER A 316 0.60 24.03 33.80
C SER A 316 1.50 23.14 32.95
N ILE A 317 2.83 23.32 33.04
CA ILE A 317 3.82 22.45 32.41
C ILE A 317 3.68 21.01 32.87
N GLN A 318 3.61 20.76 34.18
CA GLN A 318 3.42 19.42 34.72
C GLN A 318 2.08 18.80 34.26
N GLN A 319 1.02 19.59 34.13
CA GLN A 319 -0.26 19.13 33.60
C GLN A 319 -0.16 18.73 32.13
N VAL A 320 0.48 19.53 31.28
CA VAL A 320 0.69 19.22 29.87
C VAL A 320 1.59 17.98 29.69
N VAL A 321 2.64 17.83 30.51
CA VAL A 321 3.46 16.60 30.55
C VAL A 321 2.60 15.37 30.84
N ARG A 322 1.67 15.46 31.82
CA ARG A 322 0.73 14.36 32.12
C ARG A 322 -0.23 14.08 30.96
N LYS A 323 -0.69 15.09 30.24
CA LYS A 323 -1.56 14.94 29.06
C LYS A 323 -0.83 14.22 27.91
N TYR A 324 0.39 14.64 27.57
CA TYR A 324 1.22 13.91 26.59
C TYR A 324 1.47 12.47 27.01
N ALA A 325 1.87 12.24 28.27
CA ALA A 325 2.09 10.88 28.78
C ALA A 325 0.82 10.02 28.71
N THR A 326 -0.35 10.60 29.02
CA THR A 326 -1.65 9.91 28.92
C THR A 326 -1.96 9.52 27.48
N ARG A 327 -1.82 10.47 26.54
CA ARG A 327 -2.04 10.25 25.11
C ARG A 327 -1.12 9.16 24.54
N LEU A 328 0.17 9.25 24.84
CA LEU A 328 1.18 8.27 24.41
C LEU A 328 0.90 6.88 24.98
N GLN A 329 0.51 6.76 26.26
CA GLN A 329 0.13 5.47 26.82
C GLN A 329 -1.14 4.89 26.18
N ALA A 330 -2.14 5.72 25.88
CA ALA A 330 -3.37 5.29 25.22
C ALA A 330 -3.08 4.76 23.80
N MET A 331 -2.31 5.50 22.99
CA MET A 331 -1.90 5.05 21.66
C MET A 331 -1.04 3.78 21.73
N ARG A 332 -0.11 3.70 22.70
CA ARG A 332 0.72 2.51 22.92
C ARG A 332 -0.12 1.28 23.26
N ALA A 333 -1.10 1.43 24.16
CA ALA A 333 -2.01 0.35 24.52
C ALA A 333 -2.85 -0.10 23.31
N GLN A 334 -3.35 0.85 22.52
CA GLN A 334 -4.12 0.57 21.31
C GLN A 334 -3.29 -0.15 20.22
N LEU A 335 -2.03 0.25 20.02
CA LEU A 335 -1.14 -0.42 19.08
C LEU A 335 -0.80 -1.84 19.55
N LEU A 336 -0.59 -2.06 20.84
CA LEU A 336 -0.31 -3.40 21.37
C LEU A 336 -1.44 -4.40 21.12
N GLN A 337 -2.70 -3.96 21.07
CA GLN A 337 -3.84 -4.84 20.77
C GLN A 337 -3.77 -5.46 19.37
N ARG A 338 -2.97 -4.87 18.45
CA ARG A 338 -2.78 -5.40 17.09
C ARG A 338 -1.80 -6.57 17.02
N PHE A 339 -1.05 -6.80 18.09
CA PHE A 339 -0.06 -7.86 18.21
C PHE A 339 -0.57 -8.98 19.13
N LYS A 340 0.08 -10.14 19.06
CA LYS A 340 -0.24 -11.24 19.98
C LYS A 340 0.06 -10.79 21.42
N PRO A 341 -0.75 -11.20 22.42
CA PRO A 341 -0.45 -10.93 23.82
C PRO A 341 0.98 -11.37 24.17
N GLY A 342 1.75 -10.48 24.81
CA GLY A 342 3.14 -10.72 25.18
C GLY A 342 4.17 -10.53 24.05
N ALA A 343 3.75 -10.10 22.84
CA ALA A 343 4.70 -9.76 21.79
C ALA A 343 5.59 -8.57 22.20
N THR A 344 6.91 -8.72 22.00
CA THR A 344 7.86 -7.62 22.16
C THR A 344 7.83 -6.75 20.91
N VAL A 345 7.35 -5.51 21.05
CA VAL A 345 7.33 -4.52 19.97
C VAL A 345 8.37 -3.45 20.29
N SER A 346 9.57 -3.61 19.74
CA SER A 346 10.78 -2.86 20.09
C SER A 346 10.71 -1.36 19.76
N TRP A 347 9.86 -0.99 18.80
CA TRP A 347 9.69 0.38 18.35
C TRP A 347 8.60 1.15 19.08
N LEU A 348 7.87 0.55 20.03
CA LEU A 348 6.90 1.33 20.83
C LEU A 348 7.62 2.23 21.84
N PRO A 349 7.01 3.37 22.22
CA PRO A 349 7.55 4.22 23.26
C PRO A 349 7.68 3.47 24.59
N PRO A 350 8.67 3.85 25.42
CA PRO A 350 8.83 3.29 26.75
C PRO A 350 7.62 3.61 27.62
N ASP A 351 7.52 2.90 28.75
CA ASP A 351 6.49 3.19 29.74
C ASP A 351 6.72 4.57 30.38
N LEU A 352 5.67 5.41 30.34
CA LEU A 352 5.65 6.76 30.88
C LEU A 352 4.90 6.87 32.22
N SER A 353 4.57 5.76 32.89
CA SER A 353 3.76 5.80 34.13
C SER A 353 4.40 6.64 35.24
N ALA A 354 5.73 6.78 35.25
CA ALA A 354 6.44 7.66 36.17
C ALA A 354 6.08 9.16 36.02
N LEU A 355 5.61 9.59 34.84
CA LEU A 355 5.15 10.96 34.59
C LEU A 355 3.68 11.18 35.00
N LEU A 356 2.91 10.11 35.21
CA LEU A 356 1.47 10.20 35.49
C LEU A 356 1.14 10.31 36.99
N GLY A 357 2.07 9.97 37.88
CA GLY A 357 1.81 9.98 39.32
C GLY A 357 0.67 9.01 39.69
N ALA A 358 -0.52 9.56 39.96
CA ALA A 358 -1.71 8.78 40.36
C ALA A 358 -2.42 8.07 39.19
N GLY A 359 -2.09 8.39 37.94
CA GLY A 359 -2.65 7.73 36.75
C GLY A 359 -2.93 8.68 35.59
N PRO A 360 -3.54 8.18 34.51
CA PRO A 360 -3.95 8.98 33.35
C PRO A 360 -4.80 10.19 33.75
N VAL A 361 -4.61 11.32 33.07
CA VAL A 361 -5.40 12.54 33.30
C VAL A 361 -6.52 12.67 32.27
N LYS A 362 -7.57 13.43 32.59
CA LYS A 362 -8.66 13.71 31.66
C LYS A 362 -8.13 14.49 30.45
N LEU A 363 -8.54 14.05 29.27
CA LEU A 363 -8.36 14.75 27.99
C LEU A 363 -9.70 15.37 27.62
N GLU A 364 -9.70 16.62 27.20
CA GLU A 364 -10.92 17.39 26.95
C GLU A 364 -10.90 18.00 25.54
N GLN A 365 -12.10 18.22 25.00
CA GLN A 365 -12.33 19.00 23.78
C GLN A 365 -13.29 20.12 24.15
N PHE A 366 -12.90 21.37 23.86
CA PHE A 366 -13.70 22.55 24.15
C PHE A 366 -13.28 23.74 23.28
N GLU A 367 -14.16 24.73 23.18
CA GLU A 367 -13.89 25.99 22.49
C GLU A 367 -13.67 27.11 23.50
N MET A 368 -12.83 28.08 23.13
CA MET A 368 -12.57 29.26 23.93
C MET A 368 -12.44 30.50 23.06
N GLU A 369 -12.99 31.60 23.55
CA GLU A 369 -12.94 32.90 22.89
C GLU A 369 -11.59 33.59 23.17
N PHE A 370 -10.91 33.99 22.10
CA PHE A 370 -9.69 34.79 22.11
C PHE A 370 -9.92 36.08 21.31
N GLY A 371 -10.40 37.12 21.98
CA GLY A 371 -10.82 38.34 21.29
C GLY A 371 -12.05 38.07 20.41
N ASP A 372 -11.93 38.32 19.11
CA ASP A 372 -13.01 38.07 18.13
C ASP A 372 -12.97 36.64 17.53
N ASP A 373 -11.93 35.86 17.84
CA ASP A 373 -11.73 34.51 17.30
C ASP A 373 -12.19 33.43 18.30
N THR A 374 -12.80 32.36 17.80
CA THR A 374 -13.07 31.13 18.57
C THR A 374 -11.99 30.11 18.25
N VAL A 375 -11.26 29.65 19.27
CA VAL A 375 -10.19 28.66 19.13
C VAL A 375 -10.67 27.33 19.73
N GLU A 376 -10.61 26.29 18.91
CA GLU A 376 -10.85 24.92 19.35
C GLU A 376 -9.59 24.36 20.03
N ILE A 377 -9.80 23.69 21.17
CA ILE A 377 -8.78 22.94 21.90
C ILE A 377 -9.21 21.49 21.90
N ASP A 378 -8.43 20.62 21.26
CA ASP A 378 -8.69 19.17 21.20
C ASP A 378 -7.51 18.36 21.74
N GLU A 379 -7.62 17.97 23.01
CA GLU A 379 -6.62 17.15 23.69
C GLU A 379 -6.90 15.66 23.51
N THR A 380 -8.00 15.29 22.85
CA THR A 380 -8.47 13.91 22.71
C THR A 380 -7.75 13.17 21.57
N LEU A 381 -8.00 11.87 21.48
CA LEU A 381 -7.38 10.98 20.51
C LEU A 381 -8.46 10.17 19.79
N ASP A 382 -8.38 10.12 18.47
CA ASP A 382 -9.07 9.09 17.69
C ASP A 382 -8.23 7.81 17.66
N LEU A 383 -8.53 6.88 18.59
CA LEU A 383 -7.85 5.58 18.68
C LEU A 383 -8.34 4.57 17.63
N SER A 384 -9.36 4.92 16.84
CA SER A 384 -9.89 4.06 15.78
C SER A 384 -9.05 4.09 14.49
N GLN A 385 -8.14 5.08 14.39
CA GLN A 385 -7.24 5.25 13.24
C GLN A 385 -6.34 4.03 12.99
N GLY A 386 -5.86 3.93 11.73
CA GLY A 386 -4.92 2.90 11.28
C GLY A 386 -3.57 2.95 11.99
N LEU A 387 -2.76 1.91 11.80
CA LEU A 387 -1.44 1.82 12.44
C LEU A 387 -0.54 2.98 12.06
N ALA A 388 -0.48 3.36 10.78
CA ALA A 388 0.35 4.45 10.29
C ALA A 388 -0.03 5.78 10.97
N ASP A 389 -1.31 6.15 10.97
CA ASP A 389 -1.78 7.41 11.56
C ASP A 389 -1.53 7.50 13.07
N LEU A 390 -1.82 6.43 13.82
CA LEU A 390 -1.52 6.38 15.25
C LEU A 390 -0.01 6.52 15.53
N THR A 391 0.81 5.94 14.66
CA THR A 391 2.27 6.02 14.79
C THR A 391 2.78 7.42 14.47
N LEU A 392 2.18 8.11 13.50
CA LEU A 392 2.48 9.52 13.18
C LEU A 392 2.07 10.46 14.34
N ALA A 393 0.88 10.26 14.91
CA ALA A 393 0.43 11.02 16.07
C ALA A 393 1.35 10.79 17.27
N MET A 394 1.72 9.53 17.53
CA MET A 394 2.67 9.16 18.59
C MET A 394 4.04 9.80 18.40
N ARG A 395 4.55 9.86 17.16
CA ARG A 395 5.81 10.55 16.84
C ARG A 395 5.74 12.05 17.15
N GLY A 396 4.65 12.71 16.78
CA GLY A 396 4.42 14.12 17.07
C GLY A 396 4.37 14.41 18.57
N ASP A 397 3.49 13.70 19.30
CA ASP A 397 3.35 13.81 20.76
C ASP A 397 4.68 13.51 21.48
N TRP A 398 5.45 12.54 21.01
CA TRP A 398 6.76 12.22 21.58
C TRP A 398 7.78 13.34 21.37
N SER A 399 7.83 13.90 20.16
CA SER A 399 8.67 15.06 19.86
C SER A 399 8.35 16.21 20.81
N ALA A 400 7.08 16.58 20.92
CA ALA A 400 6.62 17.66 21.77
C ALA A 400 6.93 17.39 23.25
N LEU A 401 6.67 16.19 23.76
CA LEU A 401 6.97 15.82 25.16
C LEU A 401 8.47 15.93 25.46
N THR A 402 9.33 15.36 24.61
CA THR A 402 10.78 15.35 24.87
C THR A 402 11.37 16.75 24.83
N TRP A 403 10.97 17.57 23.86
CA TRP A 403 11.37 18.98 23.80
C TRP A 403 10.81 19.81 24.96
N LEU A 404 9.60 19.53 25.45
CA LEU A 404 9.02 20.19 26.64
C LEU A 404 9.86 19.88 27.90
N LEU A 405 10.24 18.61 28.08
CA LEU A 405 11.09 18.22 29.20
C LEU A 405 12.48 18.85 29.11
N TRP A 406 13.10 18.84 27.92
CA TRP A 406 14.37 19.51 27.67
C TRP A 406 14.30 21.01 27.95
N ALA A 407 13.22 21.66 27.53
CA ALA A 407 12.97 23.08 27.76
C ALA A 407 12.87 23.45 29.25
N CYS A 408 12.51 22.49 30.11
CA CYS A 408 12.52 22.66 31.56
C CYS A 408 13.90 22.42 32.20
N GLY A 409 14.88 21.91 31.43
CA GLY A 409 16.21 21.52 31.89
C GLY A 409 16.39 20.03 32.17
N GLU A 410 15.40 19.20 31.85
CA GLU A 410 15.50 17.76 32.03
C GLU A 410 16.33 17.12 30.91
N LYS A 411 16.98 15.99 31.22
CA LYS A 411 17.77 15.20 30.26
C LYS A 411 17.21 13.80 30.05
N THR A 412 16.12 13.48 30.75
CA THR A 412 15.49 12.16 30.81
C THR A 412 13.99 12.33 31.03
N PHE A 413 13.22 11.24 30.97
CA PHE A 413 11.77 11.23 31.21
C PHE A 413 11.45 11.36 32.70
N ARG A 414 11.55 12.59 33.22
CA ARG A 414 11.23 12.91 34.61
C ARG A 414 10.33 14.13 34.67
N MET A 415 9.41 14.12 35.63
CA MET A 415 8.55 15.27 35.87
C MET A 415 9.42 16.45 36.34
N PRO A 416 9.36 17.62 35.68
CA PRO A 416 10.13 18.78 36.11
C PRO A 416 9.67 19.23 37.49
N THR A 417 10.63 19.46 38.39
CA THR A 417 10.38 19.96 39.76
C THR A 417 10.71 21.45 39.89
N ARG A 418 11.39 22.01 38.89
CA ARG A 418 11.76 23.42 38.76
C ARG A 418 12.00 23.73 37.29
N LEU A 419 11.96 25.02 36.93
CA LEU A 419 12.31 25.48 35.59
C LEU A 419 13.78 25.92 35.58
N THR A 420 14.59 25.20 34.81
CA THR A 420 16.00 25.53 34.56
C THR A 420 16.26 25.42 33.06
N PRO A 421 15.68 26.34 32.25
CA PRO A 421 15.79 26.25 30.79
C PRO A 421 17.25 26.26 30.34
N PRO A 422 17.61 25.46 29.32
CA PRO A 422 18.94 25.49 28.72
C PRO A 422 19.30 26.88 28.17
N ALA A 423 20.59 27.20 28.12
CA ALA A 423 21.06 28.50 27.59
C ALA A 423 20.70 28.69 26.10
N ASP A 424 20.49 27.60 25.38
CA ASP A 424 20.09 27.52 23.98
C ASP A 424 18.57 27.28 23.81
N PHE A 425 17.75 27.55 24.85
CA PHE A 425 16.30 27.43 24.80
C PHE A 425 15.67 28.08 23.56
N GLY A 426 15.99 29.35 23.31
CA GLY A 426 15.47 30.09 22.16
C GLY A 426 15.85 29.46 20.81
N GLN A 427 17.05 28.85 20.72
CA GLN A 427 17.47 28.12 19.53
C GLN A 427 16.61 26.87 19.31
N GLY A 428 16.21 26.17 20.37
CA GLY A 428 15.30 25.01 20.28
C GLY A 428 13.91 25.41 19.80
N ALA A 429 13.35 26.48 20.37
CA ALA A 429 12.06 27.02 19.96
C ALA A 429 12.07 27.48 18.49
N GLY A 430 13.10 28.25 18.10
CA GLY A 430 13.28 28.69 16.72
C GLY A 430 13.50 27.53 15.74
N GLN A 431 14.26 26.51 16.14
CA GLN A 431 14.53 25.34 15.30
C GLN A 431 13.25 24.61 14.92
N ALA A 432 12.32 24.40 15.87
CA ALA A 432 11.05 23.75 15.60
C ALA A 432 10.27 24.50 14.51
N SER A 433 10.16 25.82 14.63
CA SER A 433 9.51 26.68 13.63
C SER A 433 10.21 26.65 12.28
N GLN A 434 11.54 26.75 12.26
CA GLN A 434 12.32 26.73 11.04
C GLN A 434 12.17 25.40 10.29
N ARG A 435 12.23 24.27 11.00
CA ARG A 435 12.10 22.94 10.39
C ARG A 435 10.70 22.67 9.88
N LEU A 436 9.66 23.16 10.58
CA LEU A 436 8.29 23.11 10.07
C LEU A 436 8.16 23.92 8.77
N TRP A 437 8.67 25.14 8.75
CA TRP A 437 8.64 25.99 7.55
C TRP A 437 9.38 25.33 6.37
N GLN A 438 10.58 24.80 6.59
CA GLN A 438 11.35 24.09 5.56
C GLN A 438 10.61 22.86 5.04
N SER A 439 9.95 22.10 5.92
CA SER A 439 9.15 20.93 5.54
C SER A 439 7.93 21.34 4.69
N ARG A 440 7.23 22.42 5.06
CA ARG A 440 6.11 22.98 4.29
C ARG A 440 6.55 23.52 2.93
N ASP A 441 7.66 24.25 2.87
CA ASP A 441 8.23 24.76 1.62
C ASP A 441 8.60 23.60 0.68
N ARG A 442 9.25 22.56 1.21
CA ARG A 442 9.59 21.36 0.45
C ARG A 442 8.34 20.65 -0.10
N ARG A 443 7.30 20.49 0.71
CA ARG A 443 6.04 19.85 0.29
C ARG A 443 5.30 20.66 -0.78
N ILE A 444 5.19 21.98 -0.60
CA ILE A 444 4.35 22.85 -1.45
C ILE A 444 5.07 23.26 -2.73
N ARG A 445 6.37 23.58 -2.65
CA ARG A 445 7.15 24.15 -3.76
C ARG A 445 8.17 23.18 -4.34
N GLY A 446 8.18 21.92 -3.90
CA GLY A 446 9.18 20.95 -4.34
C GLY A 446 10.61 21.28 -3.88
N GLY A 447 10.78 22.18 -2.91
CA GLY A 447 12.09 22.53 -2.35
C GLY A 447 12.84 23.64 -3.08
N ASP A 448 12.14 24.62 -3.66
CA ASP A 448 12.77 25.88 -4.14
C ASP A 448 13.68 26.52 -3.07
N GLY A 449 13.37 26.33 -1.77
CA GLY A 449 14.20 26.76 -0.64
C GLY A 449 15.12 25.69 -0.02
N SER A 450 15.19 24.47 -0.54
CA SER A 450 16.03 23.38 -0.01
C SER A 450 16.50 22.45 -1.14
N LYS A 451 17.68 22.72 -1.70
CA LYS A 451 18.24 21.95 -2.81
C LYS A 451 18.61 20.52 -2.36
N PRO A 452 18.81 19.58 -3.30
CA PRO A 452 19.38 18.27 -2.98
C PRO A 452 20.64 18.39 -2.11
N GLY A 453 20.73 17.57 -1.06
CA GLY A 453 21.78 17.62 -0.04
C GLY A 453 21.68 18.74 1.01
N GLU A 454 20.71 19.65 0.91
CA GLU A 454 20.51 20.75 1.86
C GLU A 454 19.36 20.48 2.86
N GLY A 455 19.28 21.32 3.90
CA GLY A 455 18.30 21.23 4.97
C GLY A 455 18.77 20.44 6.19
N PHE A 456 17.88 20.23 7.15
CA PHE A 456 18.18 19.39 8.32
C PHE A 456 18.11 17.90 7.95
N LEU A 457 18.81 17.07 8.74
CA LEU A 457 18.72 15.62 8.59
C LEU A 457 17.45 15.11 9.26
N PHE A 458 16.56 14.49 8.48
CA PHE A 458 15.41 13.75 8.97
C PHE A 458 15.66 12.26 8.78
N GLU A 459 15.76 11.51 9.89
CA GLU A 459 16.05 10.07 9.88
C GLU A 459 17.29 9.70 9.05
N GLY A 460 18.31 10.56 9.12
CA GLY A 460 19.59 10.39 8.43
C GLY A 460 19.61 10.86 6.97
N VAL A 461 18.51 11.43 6.46
CA VAL A 461 18.39 11.95 5.08
C VAL A 461 18.21 13.46 5.11
N ALA A 462 18.96 14.19 4.29
CA ALA A 462 18.78 15.64 4.16
C ALA A 462 17.36 15.95 3.63
N LEU A 463 16.71 16.99 4.16
CA LEU A 463 15.34 17.35 3.77
C LEU A 463 15.20 17.55 2.24
N GLY A 464 16.22 18.12 1.59
CA GLY A 464 16.27 18.29 0.13
C GLY A 464 16.30 16.99 -0.67
N ASP A 465 16.73 15.89 -0.06
CA ASP A 465 16.75 14.54 -0.65
C ASP A 465 15.60 13.65 -0.15
N LEU A 466 14.84 14.13 0.84
CA LEU A 466 13.73 13.38 1.41
C LEU A 466 12.62 13.22 0.36
N HIS A 467 12.16 11.97 0.19
CA HIS A 467 11.08 11.64 -0.73
C HIS A 467 9.81 12.42 -0.36
N PRO A 468 9.04 12.98 -1.32
CA PRO A 468 7.86 13.81 -1.05
C PRO A 468 6.87 13.21 -0.06
N ASN A 469 6.57 11.90 -0.19
CA ASN A 469 5.66 11.19 0.72
C ASN A 469 6.14 11.14 2.18
N LEU A 470 7.43 11.34 2.46
CA LEU A 470 8.00 11.33 3.82
C LEU A 470 8.11 12.73 4.42
N VAL A 471 8.09 13.78 3.59
CA VAL A 471 8.15 15.18 4.05
C VAL A 471 6.98 15.51 4.98
N THR A 472 5.79 14.98 4.70
CA THR A 472 4.61 15.15 5.56
C THR A 472 4.81 14.56 6.96
N ILE A 473 5.65 13.53 7.13
CA ILE A 473 5.96 12.96 8.45
C ILE A 473 6.80 13.96 9.26
N ALA A 474 7.83 14.53 8.64
CA ALA A 474 8.65 15.56 9.26
C ALA A 474 7.81 16.81 9.61
N GLU A 475 6.98 17.26 8.67
CA GLU A 475 6.05 18.38 8.89
C GLU A 475 5.15 18.15 10.11
N ARG A 476 4.47 17.00 10.19
CA ARG A 476 3.61 16.68 11.35
C ARG A 476 4.38 16.67 12.66
N GLN A 477 5.59 16.10 12.68
CA GLN A 477 6.43 16.10 13.89
C GLN A 477 6.76 17.52 14.36
N TYR A 478 7.21 18.38 13.45
CA TYR A 478 7.63 19.73 13.81
C TYR A 478 6.44 20.67 14.04
N ALA A 479 5.27 20.38 13.48
CA ALA A 479 4.03 21.08 13.81
C ALA A 479 3.68 20.90 15.30
N GLU A 480 3.72 19.66 15.80
CA GLU A 480 3.47 19.38 17.22
C GLU A 480 4.55 19.99 18.14
N THR A 481 5.81 19.93 17.70
CA THR A 481 6.92 20.52 18.47
C THR A 481 6.81 22.04 18.53
N GLN A 482 6.45 22.69 17.42
CA GLN A 482 6.23 24.14 17.36
C GLN A 482 5.04 24.55 18.22
N ALA A 483 3.89 23.89 18.09
CA ALA A 483 2.70 24.23 18.86
C ALA A 483 2.96 24.15 20.37
N MET A 484 3.73 23.14 20.80
CA MET A 484 4.23 23.03 22.18
C MET A 484 5.08 24.24 22.58
N PHE A 485 6.06 24.66 21.76
CA PHE A 485 6.89 25.83 22.06
C PHE A 485 6.08 27.14 22.05
N TYR A 486 5.13 27.33 21.15
CA TYR A 486 4.26 28.51 21.14
C TYR A 486 3.40 28.59 22.39
N TRP A 487 2.85 27.46 22.84
CA TRP A 487 2.16 27.39 24.13
C TRP A 487 3.11 27.70 25.29
N LEU A 488 4.31 27.12 25.30
CA LEU A 488 5.28 27.28 26.39
C LEU A 488 5.78 28.73 26.55
N ASN A 489 5.86 29.46 25.44
CA ASN A 489 6.46 30.80 25.35
C ASN A 489 5.48 31.95 25.51
N ASP A 490 4.19 31.68 25.69
CA ASP A 490 3.16 32.70 25.80
C ASP A 490 2.13 32.26 26.84
N SER A 491 1.98 33.05 27.90
CA SER A 491 1.05 32.75 29.00
C SER A 491 -0.41 32.83 28.62
N ASP A 492 -0.75 33.51 27.51
CA ASP A 492 -2.13 33.65 27.05
C ASP A 492 -2.60 32.36 26.36
N HIS A 493 -1.69 31.52 25.88
CA HIS A 493 -2.04 30.20 25.38
C HIS A 493 -2.36 29.23 26.52
N VAL A 494 -3.45 28.48 26.37
CA VAL A 494 -3.99 27.59 27.40
C VAL A 494 -3.62 26.13 27.15
N SER A 495 -3.40 25.75 25.88
CA SER A 495 -3.05 24.38 25.52
C SER A 495 -2.20 24.31 24.25
N PRO A 496 -1.21 23.38 24.15
CA PRO A 496 -0.50 23.15 22.90
C PRO A 496 -1.37 22.48 21.82
N TRP A 497 -2.56 22.01 22.20
CA TRP A 497 -3.57 21.42 21.31
C TRP A 497 -4.56 22.43 20.71
N GLN A 498 -4.28 23.73 20.83
CA GLN A 498 -5.07 24.78 20.20
C GLN A 498 -4.95 24.75 18.67
N SER A 499 -6.08 24.89 17.97
CA SER A 499 -6.12 24.89 16.50
C SER A 499 -5.27 26.01 15.88
N ASN A 500 -5.24 27.20 16.49
CA ASN A 500 -4.46 28.34 16.00
C ASN A 500 -2.94 28.16 16.14
N LEU A 501 -2.46 27.28 17.03
CA LEU A 501 -1.02 27.01 17.21
C LEU A 501 -0.50 25.94 16.25
N ARG A 502 -1.36 25.05 15.80
CA ARG A 502 -1.00 23.92 14.94
C ARG A 502 -0.95 24.30 13.45
N GLY A 503 -1.45 25.49 13.12
CA GLY A 503 -1.54 26.02 11.77
C GLY A 503 -2.57 25.25 10.94
N SER A 504 -3.63 25.94 10.53
CA SER A 504 -4.60 25.45 9.55
C SER A 504 -3.97 25.15 8.20
#